data_AF-A0A2R4ZQK3-F1
#
_entry.id   AF-A0A2R4ZQK3-F1
#
_cell.length_a   1.000
_cell.length_b   1.000
_cell.length_c   1.000
_cell.angle_alpha   90.00
_cell.angle_beta   90.00
_cell.angle_gamma   90.00
#
_symmetry.space_group_name_H-M   'P 1'
#
loop_
_entity.id
_entity.type
_entity.pdbx_description
1 polymer ?
#
loop_
_entity_poly.entity_id
_entity_poly.type
_entity_poly.pdbx_seq_one_letter_code
_entity_poly.pdbx_strand_id
1 'polypeptide(L)'
;MSSVSSVIEKFFKEYVSFKSIKEVVEEIDQERQKLNALPLEKRDRQIIGIAREIRNNLFEVDHPIVKSKIEWGNIKGTTKEAKELEQVIVNLLKKGITSTEDVKSLEEKIKKFEERVKRELGRKLFEEKDLRQLPGSVALTEASNLYFGEKYTEQGVQQAGTWLLESICLGRFIAIYFIDESLRQSIRRILLRSFGSKHIDVKNLGNLKVHRVEQDKPHIILVKFLLWLHELLAEIEEVREALELLKRGEGVILSMPDKAKESVIHLPRLDLFFLSSDTSSHLEKILRSMRDQLYSFMGNVERGAKRAGKQKAAENELELLATYCEIFYADLLKSGFVNQGSLRRIVDLVIEISEKYGVGTTLFFVGGLTS
;
A
#
# COMPACT_ATOMS: atom_id res chain seq x y z
N MET A 1 2.45 26.45 -3.11
CA MET A 1 3.43 25.92 -4.09
C MET A 1 4.75 25.48 -3.47
N SER A 2 5.35 26.21 -2.50
CA SER A 2 6.61 25.78 -1.85
C SER A 2 6.50 24.48 -1.02
N SER A 3 5.35 24.23 -0.39
CA SER A 3 5.10 23.02 0.42
C SER A 3 5.00 21.74 -0.42
N VAL A 4 4.30 21.76 -1.55
CA VAL A 4 4.12 20.59 -2.44
C VAL A 4 5.46 20.10 -2.99
N SER A 5 6.31 21.03 -3.42
CA SER A 5 7.66 20.71 -3.90
C SER A 5 8.49 20.01 -2.80
N SER A 6 8.42 20.51 -1.56
CA SER A 6 9.13 19.87 -0.44
C SER A 6 8.63 18.45 -0.10
N VAL A 7 7.33 18.20 -0.22
CA VAL A 7 6.74 16.86 0.04
C VAL A 7 7.17 15.88 -1.04
N ILE A 8 7.14 16.28 -2.31
CA ILE A 8 7.60 15.44 -3.43
C ILE A 8 9.10 15.14 -3.29
N GLU A 9 9.92 16.13 -2.97
CA GLU A 9 11.37 15.92 -2.77
C GLU A 9 11.65 14.98 -1.59
N LYS A 10 10.94 15.13 -0.46
CA LYS A 10 11.04 14.20 0.68
C LYS A 10 10.63 12.79 0.26
N PHE A 11 9.51 12.66 -0.46
CA PHE A 11 9.03 11.37 -0.96
C PHE A 11 10.05 10.69 -1.88
N PHE A 12 10.63 11.41 -2.84
CA PHE A 12 11.63 10.84 -3.74
C PHE A 12 12.87 10.35 -2.99
N LYS A 13 13.37 11.13 -2.03
CA LYS A 13 14.52 10.71 -1.20
C LYS A 13 14.23 9.48 -0.36
N GLU A 14 12.99 9.31 0.09
CA GLU A 14 12.63 8.25 1.04
C GLU A 14 12.10 6.97 0.40
N TYR A 15 11.45 7.06 -0.77
CA TYR A 15 10.67 5.96 -1.36
C TYR A 15 10.95 5.72 -2.84
N VAL A 16 11.87 6.47 -3.46
CA VAL A 16 12.26 6.26 -4.85
C VAL A 16 13.76 6.04 -4.94
N SER A 17 14.16 4.84 -5.35
CA SER A 17 15.56 4.49 -5.57
C SER A 17 15.89 4.67 -7.05
N PHE A 18 16.77 5.61 -7.37
CA PHE A 18 17.37 5.73 -8.70
C PHE A 18 18.71 5.00 -8.72
N LYS A 19 18.98 4.27 -9.80
CA LYS A 19 20.30 3.73 -10.09
C LYS A 19 21.30 4.88 -10.18
N SER A 20 22.45 4.69 -9.55
CA SER A 20 23.59 5.60 -9.69
C SER A 20 24.10 5.57 -11.14
N ILE A 21 24.74 6.66 -11.56
CA ILE A 21 25.35 6.74 -12.90
C ILE A 21 26.34 5.58 -13.15
N LYS A 22 27.06 5.16 -12.10
CA LYS A 22 28.02 4.05 -12.16
C LYS A 22 27.32 2.72 -12.46
N GLU A 23 26.22 2.42 -11.78
CA GLU A 23 25.44 1.21 -12.04
C GLU A 23 24.88 1.19 -13.46
N VAL A 24 24.38 2.32 -13.96
CA VAL A 24 23.86 2.42 -15.33
C VAL A 24 24.97 2.23 -16.36
N VAL A 25 26.15 2.80 -16.13
CA VAL A 25 27.33 2.62 -16.99
C VAL A 25 27.78 1.16 -17.03
N GLU A 26 27.88 0.51 -15.86
CA GLU A 26 28.24 -0.91 -15.76
C GLU A 26 27.23 -1.81 -16.48
N GLU A 27 25.92 -1.52 -16.34
CA GLU A 27 24.85 -2.24 -17.03
C GLU A 27 24.95 -2.08 -18.55
N ILE A 28 25.20 -0.86 -19.05
CA ILE A 28 25.41 -0.59 -20.48
C ILE A 28 26.62 -1.37 -21.02
N ASP A 29 27.75 -1.38 -20.29
CA ASP A 29 28.95 -2.07 -20.72
C ASP A 29 28.78 -3.59 -20.73
N GLN A 30 28.12 -4.16 -19.71
CA GLN A 30 27.80 -5.59 -19.66
C GLN A 30 26.89 -6.00 -20.82
N GLU A 31 25.82 -5.26 -21.09
CA GLU A 31 24.91 -5.55 -22.19
C GLU A 31 25.58 -5.36 -23.56
N ARG A 32 26.46 -4.37 -23.69
CA ARG A 32 27.26 -4.18 -24.90
C ARG A 32 28.20 -5.37 -25.17
N GLN A 33 28.83 -5.93 -24.14
CA GLN A 33 29.67 -7.13 -24.30
C GLN A 33 28.86 -8.31 -24.82
N LYS A 34 27.64 -8.53 -24.30
CA LYS A 34 26.71 -9.56 -24.81
C LYS A 34 26.32 -9.31 -26.26
N LEU A 35 26.04 -8.05 -26.63
CA LEU A 35 25.69 -7.65 -28.00
C LEU A 35 26.84 -7.83 -29.00
N ASN A 36 28.10 -7.64 -28.57
CA ASN A 36 29.27 -7.84 -29.42
C ASN A 36 29.48 -9.32 -29.80
N ALA A 37 28.93 -10.27 -29.06
CA ALA A 37 28.99 -11.70 -29.36
C ALA A 37 27.96 -12.16 -30.42
N LEU A 38 27.08 -11.26 -30.88
CA LEU A 38 25.97 -11.60 -31.78
C LEU A 38 26.20 -11.13 -33.24
N PRO A 39 25.57 -11.78 -34.22
CA PRO A 39 25.58 -11.34 -35.62
C PRO A 39 24.96 -9.94 -35.79
N LEU A 40 25.57 -9.11 -36.66
CA LEU A 40 25.22 -7.69 -36.86
C LEU A 40 23.72 -7.44 -37.12
N GLU A 41 23.06 -8.31 -37.89
CA GLU A 41 21.63 -8.16 -38.26
C GLU A 41 20.66 -8.28 -37.07
N LYS A 42 21.02 -9.05 -36.03
CA LYS A 42 20.18 -9.19 -34.81
C LYS A 42 20.45 -8.09 -33.79
N ARG A 43 21.55 -7.36 -33.96
CA ARG A 43 22.09 -6.42 -32.98
C ARG A 43 21.25 -5.15 -32.85
N ASP A 44 20.85 -4.54 -33.97
CA ASP A 44 20.10 -3.27 -33.94
C ASP A 44 18.70 -3.40 -33.31
N ARG A 45 18.00 -4.51 -33.57
CA ARG A 45 16.68 -4.76 -32.95
C ARG A 45 16.79 -5.01 -31.45
N GLN A 46 17.84 -5.69 -31.00
CA GLN A 46 18.05 -5.96 -29.57
C GLN A 46 18.53 -4.73 -28.79
N ILE A 47 19.35 -3.86 -29.41
CA ILE A 47 19.82 -2.61 -28.78
C ILE A 47 18.65 -1.75 -28.30
N ILE A 48 17.59 -1.61 -29.11
CA ILE A 48 16.42 -0.81 -28.74
C ILE A 48 15.68 -1.46 -27.56
N GLY A 49 15.55 -2.79 -27.56
CA GLY A 49 14.94 -3.54 -26.46
C GLY A 49 15.70 -3.35 -25.13
N ILE A 50 17.02 -3.53 -25.17
CA ILE A 50 17.90 -3.37 -24.01
C ILE A 50 17.89 -1.92 -23.51
N ALA A 51 17.97 -0.93 -24.41
CA ALA A 51 17.92 0.47 -24.00
C ALA A 51 16.62 0.82 -23.27
N ARG A 52 15.49 0.26 -23.71
CA ARG A 52 14.21 0.40 -23.02
C ARG A 52 14.21 -0.26 -21.65
N GLU A 53 14.80 -1.44 -21.54
CA GLU A 53 14.92 -2.17 -20.29
C GLU A 53 15.76 -1.40 -19.26
N ILE A 54 16.97 -0.96 -19.64
CA ILE A 54 17.85 -0.14 -18.79
C ILE A 54 17.11 1.11 -18.31
N ARG A 55 16.45 1.83 -19.23
CA ARG A 55 15.66 3.02 -18.88
C ARG A 55 14.50 2.69 -17.92
N ASN A 56 13.75 1.63 -18.20
CA ASN A 56 12.59 1.25 -17.37
C ASN A 56 13.03 0.81 -15.96
N ASN A 57 14.23 0.25 -15.84
CA ASN A 57 14.84 -0.20 -14.58
C ASN A 57 15.68 0.89 -13.90
N LEU A 58 15.67 2.13 -14.41
CA LEU A 58 16.46 3.23 -13.86
C LEU A 58 16.02 3.62 -12.44
N PHE A 59 14.73 3.45 -12.13
CA PHE A 59 14.22 3.71 -10.79
C PHE A 59 13.09 2.76 -10.39
N GLU A 60 13.00 2.54 -9.08
CA GLU A 60 11.92 1.81 -8.43
C GLU A 60 11.23 2.67 -7.37
N VAL A 61 9.94 2.42 -7.16
CA VAL A 61 9.10 3.11 -6.17
C VAL A 61 8.69 2.10 -5.11
N ASP A 62 9.05 2.36 -3.86
CA ASP A 62 8.81 1.49 -2.71
C ASP A 62 7.47 1.76 -2.01
N HIS A 63 6.75 2.82 -2.40
CA HIS A 63 5.44 3.12 -1.81
C HIS A 63 4.33 2.28 -2.49
N PRO A 64 3.71 1.28 -1.82
CA PRO A 64 2.87 0.25 -2.47
C PRO A 64 1.69 0.81 -3.27
N ILE A 65 0.98 1.79 -2.71
CA ILE A 65 -0.20 2.37 -3.35
C ILE A 65 0.21 3.19 -4.58
N VAL A 66 1.12 4.15 -4.41
CA VAL A 66 1.68 5.01 -5.46
C VAL A 66 2.31 4.18 -6.59
N LYS A 67 2.99 3.08 -6.25
CA LYS A 67 3.50 2.10 -7.23
C LYS A 67 2.38 1.49 -8.08
N SER A 68 1.23 1.19 -7.47
CA SER A 68 0.12 0.49 -8.14
C SER A 68 -0.86 1.41 -8.88
N LYS A 69 -1.09 2.62 -8.37
CA LYS A 69 -2.11 3.54 -8.90
C LYS A 69 -1.58 4.45 -10.00
N ILE A 70 -0.27 4.65 -10.06
CA ILE A 70 0.35 5.47 -11.11
C ILE A 70 0.74 4.59 -12.30
N GLU A 71 0.34 5.00 -13.49
CA GLU A 71 0.78 4.42 -14.76
C GLU A 71 2.26 4.75 -15.07
N TRP A 72 3.18 4.09 -14.36
CA TRP A 72 4.62 4.31 -14.52
C TRP A 72 5.12 4.00 -15.93
N GLY A 73 4.49 3.07 -16.65
CA GLY A 73 4.86 2.76 -18.05
C GLY A 73 4.71 3.97 -18.97
N ASN A 74 3.71 4.81 -18.72
CA ASN A 74 3.50 6.05 -19.48
C ASN A 74 4.65 7.04 -19.19
N ILE A 75 4.91 7.32 -17.90
CA ILE A 75 5.98 8.23 -17.46
C ILE A 75 7.35 7.76 -17.96
N LYS A 76 7.62 6.45 -17.84
CA LYS A 76 8.88 5.82 -18.24
C LYS A 76 9.07 5.73 -19.75
N GLY A 77 8.03 5.75 -20.58
CA GLY A 77 8.13 5.43 -22.00
C GLY A 77 7.70 6.51 -23.00
N THR A 78 6.74 7.36 -22.66
CA THR A 78 6.11 8.26 -23.64
C THR A 78 6.64 9.69 -23.59
N THR A 79 7.23 10.08 -22.46
CA THR A 79 7.74 11.44 -22.23
C THR A 79 8.91 11.76 -23.17
N LYS A 80 9.08 13.04 -23.51
CA LYS A 80 10.16 13.49 -24.39
C LYS A 80 11.52 13.17 -23.76
N GLU A 81 11.65 13.43 -22.47
CA GLU A 81 12.84 13.17 -21.67
C GLU A 81 13.18 11.67 -21.61
N ALA A 82 12.18 10.79 -21.51
CA ALA A 82 12.39 9.33 -21.59
C ALA A 82 12.91 8.86 -22.96
N LYS A 83 12.39 9.45 -24.04
CA LYS A 83 12.83 9.13 -25.42
C LYS A 83 14.24 9.64 -25.69
N GLU A 84 14.56 10.84 -25.20
CA GLU A 84 15.91 11.39 -25.29
C GLU A 84 16.92 10.54 -24.51
N LEU A 85 16.57 10.09 -23.31
CA LEU A 85 17.40 9.19 -22.52
C LEU A 85 17.58 7.83 -23.21
N GLU A 86 16.51 7.23 -23.76
CA GLU A 86 16.58 5.99 -24.56
C GLU A 86 17.56 6.16 -25.73
N GLN A 87 17.51 7.28 -26.46
CA GLN A 87 18.40 7.54 -27.59
C GLN A 87 19.87 7.65 -27.17
N VAL A 88 20.15 8.29 -26.02
CA VAL A 88 21.51 8.36 -25.48
C VAL A 88 22.01 6.95 -25.13
N ILE A 89 21.20 6.14 -24.44
CA ILE A 89 21.56 4.75 -24.10
C ILE A 89 21.82 3.92 -25.37
N VAL A 90 20.96 4.03 -26.40
CA VAL A 90 21.17 3.38 -27.70
C VAL A 90 22.50 3.76 -28.33
N ASN A 91 22.84 5.06 -28.33
CA ASN A 91 24.09 5.53 -28.89
C ASN A 91 25.30 4.98 -28.13
N LEU A 92 25.22 4.90 -26.80
CA LEU A 92 26.27 4.34 -25.94
C LEU A 92 26.41 2.83 -26.14
N LEU A 93 25.32 2.08 -26.28
CA LEU A 93 25.36 0.64 -26.62
C LEU A 93 26.01 0.38 -27.99
N LYS A 94 25.82 1.28 -28.96
CA LYS A 94 26.44 1.18 -30.29
C LYS A 94 27.93 1.50 -30.27
N LYS A 95 28.30 2.69 -29.77
CA LYS A 95 29.67 3.21 -29.88
C LYS A 95 30.58 2.77 -28.72
N GLY A 96 30.00 2.43 -27.57
CA GLY A 96 30.71 2.25 -26.30
C GLY A 96 30.89 3.54 -25.54
N ILE A 97 31.16 3.45 -24.25
CA ILE A 97 31.50 4.60 -23.43
C ILE A 97 33.00 4.86 -23.63
N THR A 98 33.33 5.94 -24.32
CA THR A 98 34.71 6.21 -24.77
C THR A 98 35.32 7.44 -24.12
N SER A 99 34.48 8.34 -23.60
CA SER A 99 34.91 9.59 -23.00
C SER A 99 34.16 9.91 -21.71
N THR A 100 34.73 10.82 -20.92
CA THR A 100 34.06 11.39 -19.75
C THR A 100 32.86 12.27 -20.14
N GLU A 101 32.81 12.74 -21.38
CA GLU A 101 31.69 13.53 -21.93
C GLU A 101 30.46 12.66 -22.20
N ASP A 102 30.65 11.40 -22.59
CA ASP A 102 29.57 10.40 -22.71
C ASP A 102 28.85 10.18 -21.37
N VAL A 103 29.64 10.04 -20.30
CA VAL A 103 29.11 9.86 -18.93
C VAL A 103 28.38 11.11 -18.44
N LYS A 104 28.96 12.30 -18.68
CA LYS A 104 28.30 13.58 -18.33
C LYS A 104 26.99 13.77 -19.07
N SER A 105 26.93 13.43 -20.36
CA SER A 105 25.70 13.52 -21.16
C SER A 105 24.62 12.60 -20.63
N LEU A 106 24.98 11.35 -20.29
CA LEU A 106 24.06 10.40 -19.67
C LEU A 106 23.55 10.89 -18.31
N GLU A 107 24.44 11.40 -17.45
CA GLU A 107 24.07 11.95 -16.14
C GLU A 107 23.09 13.14 -16.27
N GLU A 108 23.34 14.06 -17.20
CA GLU A 108 22.45 15.20 -17.45
C GLU A 108 21.05 14.75 -17.90
N LYS A 109 20.98 13.74 -18.78
CA LYS A 109 19.69 13.18 -19.22
C LYS A 109 18.97 12.42 -18.13
N ILE A 110 19.68 11.70 -17.26
CA ILE A 110 19.10 11.04 -16.08
C ILE A 110 18.50 12.09 -15.14
N LYS A 111 19.21 13.18 -14.84
CA LYS A 111 18.69 14.28 -13.99
C LYS A 111 17.45 14.94 -14.58
N LYS A 112 17.47 15.26 -15.88
CA LYS A 112 16.29 15.82 -16.57
C LYS A 112 15.10 14.87 -16.55
N PHE A 113 15.36 13.58 -16.68
CA PHE A 113 14.33 12.55 -16.58
C PHE A 113 13.78 12.46 -15.15
N GLU A 114 14.63 12.44 -14.11
CA GLU A 114 14.22 12.48 -12.71
C GLU A 114 13.31 13.69 -12.41
N GLU A 115 13.72 14.90 -12.81
CA GLU A 115 12.91 16.12 -12.67
C GLU A 115 11.57 16.01 -13.40
N ARG A 116 11.53 15.32 -14.54
CA ARG A 116 10.27 15.04 -15.24
C ARG A 116 9.39 14.09 -14.45
N VAL A 117 9.94 13.02 -13.88
CA VAL A 117 9.18 12.08 -13.04
C VAL A 117 8.60 12.81 -11.82
N LYS A 118 9.37 13.67 -11.16
CA LYS A 118 8.90 14.51 -10.04
C LYS A 118 7.73 15.41 -10.46
N ARG A 119 7.85 16.09 -11.60
CA ARG A 119 6.79 16.95 -12.14
C ARG A 119 5.53 16.18 -12.52
N GLU A 120 5.66 15.01 -13.14
CA GLU A 120 4.51 14.16 -13.46
C GLU A 120 3.82 13.63 -12.21
N LEU A 121 4.58 13.24 -11.18
CA LEU A 121 4.01 12.85 -9.89
C LEU A 121 3.25 14.01 -9.27
N GLY A 122 3.85 15.21 -9.27
CA GLY A 122 3.21 16.43 -8.78
C GLY A 122 1.93 16.75 -9.53
N ARG A 123 1.97 16.72 -10.86
CA ARG A 123 0.81 16.94 -11.72
C ARG A 123 -0.31 15.94 -11.42
N LYS A 124 0.02 14.64 -11.36
CA LYS A 124 -0.97 13.57 -11.12
C LYS A 124 -1.63 13.65 -9.74
N LEU A 125 -0.85 13.93 -8.69
CA LEU A 125 -1.37 13.89 -7.32
C LEU A 125 -1.95 15.22 -6.82
N PHE A 126 -1.53 16.34 -7.40
CA PHE A 126 -1.87 17.68 -6.88
C PHE A 126 -2.63 18.56 -7.89
N GLU A 127 -2.64 18.24 -9.19
CA GLU A 127 -3.22 19.09 -10.24
C GLU A 127 -4.26 18.39 -11.12
N GLU A 128 -4.11 17.09 -11.39
CA GLU A 128 -5.06 16.33 -12.19
C GLU A 128 -6.38 16.20 -11.43
N LYS A 129 -7.37 16.93 -11.93
CA LYS A 129 -8.79 16.95 -11.53
C LYS A 129 -9.51 15.61 -11.72
N ASP A 130 -8.82 14.60 -12.26
CA ASP A 130 -9.32 13.23 -12.31
C ASP A 130 -9.03 12.53 -10.99
N LEU A 131 -9.87 12.95 -10.05
CA LEU A 131 -9.96 12.61 -8.64
C LEU A 131 -10.02 11.08 -8.36
N ARG A 132 -10.20 10.23 -9.39
CA ARG A 132 -10.29 8.76 -9.30
C ARG A 132 -9.07 8.04 -8.70
N GLN A 133 -7.98 8.76 -8.42
CA GLN A 133 -6.73 8.22 -7.83
C GLN A 133 -6.47 8.70 -6.40
N LEU A 134 -7.34 9.56 -5.86
CA LEU A 134 -7.31 10.00 -4.47
C LEU A 134 -8.50 9.37 -3.73
N PRO A 135 -8.34 8.93 -2.48
CA PRO A 135 -9.44 8.32 -1.76
C PRO A 135 -10.55 9.35 -1.57
N GLY A 136 -11.79 8.98 -1.85
CA GLY A 136 -12.98 9.82 -1.74
C GLY A 136 -13.40 10.47 -3.05
N SER A 137 -12.58 10.39 -4.09
CA SER A 137 -12.65 11.37 -5.16
C SER A 137 -13.16 10.75 -6.46
N VAL A 138 -14.30 11.27 -6.92
CA VAL A 138 -14.93 10.92 -8.21
C VAL A 138 -14.58 12.03 -9.19
N ALA A 139 -14.46 11.71 -10.49
CA ALA A 139 -14.21 12.70 -11.53
C ALA A 139 -15.12 13.92 -11.34
N LEU A 140 -14.58 15.13 -11.55
CA LEU A 140 -15.29 16.41 -11.44
C LEU A 140 -16.60 16.49 -12.26
N THR A 141 -16.78 15.56 -13.20
CA THR A 141 -17.94 15.42 -14.10
C THR A 141 -18.93 14.33 -13.68
N GLU A 142 -18.59 13.47 -12.73
CA GLU A 142 -19.35 12.27 -12.34
C GLU A 142 -19.71 12.35 -10.84
N ALA A 143 -20.77 13.07 -10.50
CA ALA A 143 -21.45 13.06 -9.20
C ALA A 143 -20.67 13.54 -7.94
N SER A 144 -21.07 14.74 -7.48
CA SER A 144 -21.37 15.15 -6.10
C SER A 144 -20.86 14.28 -4.94
N ASN A 145 -20.09 14.90 -4.03
CA ASN A 145 -19.78 14.38 -2.69
C ASN A 145 -20.98 13.67 -2.06
N LEU A 146 -20.84 12.37 -1.71
CA LEU A 146 -21.94 11.52 -1.22
C LEU A 146 -22.52 11.94 0.14
N TYR A 147 -21.97 12.98 0.79
CA TYR A 147 -22.54 13.58 2.00
C TYR A 147 -22.89 15.08 1.87
N PHE A 148 -22.31 15.83 0.92
CA PHE A 148 -22.48 17.30 0.87
C PHE A 148 -22.54 17.95 -0.53
N GLY A 149 -22.38 17.22 -1.64
CA GLY A 149 -22.44 17.82 -2.98
C GLY A 149 -21.35 18.86 -3.31
N GLU A 150 -20.32 18.99 -2.48
CA GLU A 150 -19.23 19.96 -2.68
C GLU A 150 -18.15 19.45 -3.65
N LYS A 151 -17.60 20.37 -4.46
CA LYS A 151 -16.40 20.16 -5.26
C LYS A 151 -15.19 20.22 -4.33
N TYR A 152 -14.23 19.29 -4.46
CA TYR A 152 -12.95 19.44 -3.75
C TYR A 152 -12.31 20.77 -4.13
N THR A 153 -11.93 21.54 -3.12
CA THR A 153 -11.09 22.74 -3.32
C THR A 153 -9.70 22.30 -3.76
N GLU A 154 -8.99 23.16 -4.48
CA GLU A 154 -7.59 22.92 -4.87
C GLU A 154 -6.70 22.59 -3.65
N GLN A 155 -7.01 23.19 -2.49
CA GLN A 155 -6.37 22.88 -1.21
C GLN A 155 -6.66 21.45 -0.73
N GLY A 156 -7.89 20.96 -0.88
CA GLY A 156 -8.26 19.59 -0.50
C GLY A 156 -7.55 18.53 -1.33
N VAL A 157 -7.37 18.77 -2.64
CA VAL A 157 -6.59 17.89 -3.52
C VAL A 157 -5.12 17.85 -3.08
N GLN A 158 -4.53 19.02 -2.80
CA GLN A 158 -3.15 19.09 -2.33
C GLN A 158 -2.94 18.41 -0.98
N GLN A 159 -3.92 18.52 -0.08
CA GLN A 159 -3.88 17.87 1.22
C GLN A 159 -3.98 16.34 1.08
N ALA A 160 -4.87 15.83 0.23
CA ALA A 160 -5.01 14.40 -0.03
C ALA A 160 -3.75 13.80 -0.67
N GLY A 161 -3.12 14.51 -1.63
CA GLY A 161 -1.83 14.10 -2.20
C GLY A 161 -0.71 14.06 -1.14
N THR A 162 -0.69 15.04 -0.22
CA THR A 162 0.25 15.06 0.91
C THR A 162 0.02 13.88 1.84
N TRP A 163 -1.24 13.63 2.24
CA TRP A 163 -1.59 12.48 3.08
C TRP A 163 -1.14 11.17 2.46
N LEU A 164 -1.35 10.99 1.15
CA LEU A 164 -0.94 9.79 0.45
C LEU A 164 0.58 9.60 0.50
N LEU A 165 1.36 10.59 0.08
CA LEU A 165 2.82 10.47 0.00
C LEU A 165 3.49 10.29 1.37
N GLU A 166 2.88 10.81 2.44
CA GLU A 166 3.39 10.69 3.79
C GLU A 166 2.73 9.57 4.61
N SER A 167 1.80 8.81 4.02
CA SER A 167 1.11 7.72 4.70
C SER A 167 2.01 6.49 4.91
N ILE A 168 1.52 5.59 5.75
CA ILE A 168 2.06 4.25 5.94
C ILE A 168 1.12 3.28 5.24
N CYS A 169 1.60 2.62 4.19
CA CYS A 169 0.83 1.61 3.48
C CYS A 169 0.78 0.29 4.25
N LEU A 170 -0.44 -0.26 4.34
CA LEU A 170 -0.76 -1.57 4.87
C LEU A 170 -1.33 -2.41 3.72
N GLY A 171 -0.44 -3.00 2.92
CA GLY A 171 -0.77 -3.69 1.69
C GLY A 171 -0.87 -2.75 0.50
N ARG A 172 -1.71 -3.14 -0.47
CA ARG A 172 -1.89 -2.40 -1.74
C ARG A 172 -3.09 -1.45 -1.72
N PHE A 173 -4.04 -1.62 -0.81
CA PHE A 173 -5.31 -0.90 -0.85
C PHE A 173 -5.48 0.10 0.28
N ILE A 174 -4.81 -0.08 1.41
CA ILE A 174 -5.01 0.74 2.60
C ILE A 174 -3.73 1.48 2.96
N ALA A 175 -3.86 2.78 3.21
CA ALA A 175 -2.82 3.63 3.76
C ALA A 175 -3.35 4.36 4.99
N ILE A 176 -2.50 4.59 5.97
CA ILE A 176 -2.85 5.38 7.16
C ILE A 176 -1.90 6.57 7.25
N TYR A 177 -2.46 7.76 7.26
CA TYR A 177 -1.74 8.99 7.55
C TYR A 177 -2.09 9.44 8.97
N PHE A 178 -1.11 9.44 9.87
CA PHE A 178 -1.22 10.08 11.17
C PHE A 178 -0.83 11.55 11.01
N ILE A 179 -1.45 12.49 11.72
CA ILE A 179 -1.09 13.92 11.67
C ILE A 179 0.25 14.18 12.37
N ASP A 180 0.54 13.44 13.45
CA ASP A 180 1.78 13.54 14.21
C ASP A 180 2.97 12.91 13.46
N GLU A 181 3.98 13.72 13.10
CA GLU A 181 5.20 13.26 12.41
C GLU A 181 6.04 12.31 13.28
N SER A 182 6.16 12.56 14.60
CA SER A 182 6.90 11.70 15.52
C SER A 182 6.28 10.31 15.59
N LEU A 183 4.94 10.23 15.57
CA LEU A 183 4.23 8.96 15.48
C LEU A 183 4.51 8.26 14.14
N ARG A 184 4.42 8.98 13.00
CA ARG A 184 4.74 8.41 11.68
C ARG A 184 6.15 7.82 11.64
N GLN A 185 7.14 8.56 12.15
CA GLN A 185 8.53 8.10 12.16
C GLN A 185 8.76 6.92 13.11
N SER A 186 8.11 6.90 14.26
CA SER A 186 8.19 5.77 15.20
C SER A 186 7.60 4.50 14.61
N ILE A 187 6.41 4.56 14.00
CA ILE A 187 5.84 3.41 13.28
C ILE A 187 6.76 2.97 12.14
N ARG A 188 7.30 3.89 11.32
CA ARG A 188 8.24 3.54 10.24
C ARG A 188 9.47 2.80 10.74
N ARG A 189 10.05 3.21 11.88
CA ARG A 189 11.19 2.50 12.51
C ARG A 189 10.81 1.08 12.95
N ILE A 190 9.64 0.92 13.57
CA ILE A 190 9.10 -0.39 13.97
C ILE A 190 8.91 -1.30 12.74
N LEU A 191 8.36 -0.75 11.64
CA LEU A 191 8.17 -1.47 10.38
C LEU A 191 9.48 -1.85 9.72
N LEU A 192 10.47 -0.94 9.68
CA LEU A 192 11.79 -1.23 9.14
C LEU A 192 12.48 -2.37 9.89
N ARG A 193 12.37 -2.39 11.23
CA ARG A 193 12.93 -3.47 12.05
C ARG A 193 12.21 -4.80 11.84
N SER A 194 10.90 -4.77 11.62
CA SER A 194 10.06 -5.98 11.53
C SER A 194 10.00 -6.58 10.12
N PHE A 195 10.02 -5.74 9.08
CA PHE A 195 9.76 -6.13 7.69
C PHE A 195 10.84 -5.67 6.71
N GLY A 196 11.80 -4.84 7.13
CA GLY A 196 12.81 -4.26 6.23
C GLY A 196 12.29 -3.16 5.32
N SER A 197 11.05 -2.69 5.51
CA SER A 197 10.43 -1.59 4.76
C SER A 197 9.67 -0.65 5.68
N LYS A 198 9.48 0.59 5.25
CA LYS A 198 8.64 1.60 5.93
C LYS A 198 7.13 1.34 5.75
N HIS A 199 6.78 0.30 4.99
CA HIS A 199 5.43 -0.13 4.69
C HIS A 199 5.27 -1.63 4.92
N ILE A 200 4.03 -2.11 5.00
CA ILE A 200 3.73 -3.54 5.01
C ILE A 200 3.31 -3.95 3.60
N ASP A 201 4.17 -4.69 2.90
CA ASP A 201 3.82 -5.26 1.60
C ASP A 201 2.72 -6.32 1.68
N VAL A 202 2.05 -6.58 0.56
CA VAL A 202 1.03 -7.63 0.42
C VAL A 202 1.53 -9.00 0.90
N LYS A 203 2.79 -9.34 0.62
CA LYS A 203 3.43 -10.59 1.07
C LYS A 203 3.53 -10.71 2.60
N ASN A 204 3.59 -9.57 3.30
CA ASN A 204 3.76 -9.50 4.76
C ASN A 204 2.44 -9.35 5.50
N LEU A 205 1.32 -9.12 4.81
CA LEU A 205 -0.02 -9.02 5.42
C LEU A 205 -0.43 -10.29 6.20
N GLY A 206 0.08 -11.46 5.80
CA GLY A 206 -0.13 -12.70 6.54
C GLY A 206 0.44 -12.69 7.96
N ASN A 207 1.46 -11.86 8.23
CA ASN A 207 2.03 -11.69 9.58
C ASN A 207 1.04 -10.98 10.51
N LEU A 208 0.21 -10.09 9.98
CA LEU A 208 -0.90 -9.44 10.68
C LEU A 208 -2.17 -10.32 10.70
N LYS A 209 -2.10 -11.54 10.15
CA LYS A 209 -3.25 -12.44 9.95
C LYS A 209 -4.36 -11.81 9.10
N VAL A 210 -3.99 -11.03 8.10
CA VAL A 210 -4.93 -10.47 7.11
C VAL A 210 -5.09 -11.47 5.96
N HIS A 211 -6.31 -11.95 5.76
CA HIS A 211 -6.67 -12.85 4.67
C HIS A 211 -6.87 -12.07 3.35
N ARG A 212 -6.81 -12.76 2.21
CA ARG A 212 -6.92 -12.13 0.87
C ARG A 212 -8.21 -11.33 0.68
N VAL A 213 -9.34 -11.86 1.16
CA VAL A 213 -10.66 -11.21 1.09
C VAL A 213 -10.85 -10.03 2.06
N GLU A 214 -9.87 -9.78 2.93
CA GLU A 214 -9.89 -8.69 3.91
C GLU A 214 -8.97 -7.52 3.51
N GLN A 215 -8.17 -7.65 2.44
CA GLN A 215 -7.11 -6.70 2.11
C GLN A 215 -7.63 -5.29 1.78
N ASP A 216 -8.89 -5.19 1.35
CA ASP A 216 -9.57 -3.94 1.00
C ASP A 216 -10.48 -3.41 2.13
N LYS A 217 -10.45 -4.02 3.31
CA LYS A 217 -11.31 -3.71 4.46
C LYS A 217 -10.57 -2.85 5.49
N PRO A 218 -10.75 -1.51 5.48
CA PRO A 218 -9.93 -0.58 6.26
C PRO A 218 -9.99 -0.81 7.77
N HIS A 219 -11.16 -1.12 8.34
CA HIS A 219 -11.30 -1.30 9.78
C HIS A 219 -10.70 -2.64 10.25
N ILE A 220 -10.87 -3.72 9.47
CA ILE A 220 -10.16 -4.99 9.71
C ILE A 220 -8.65 -4.77 9.71
N ILE A 221 -8.12 -4.14 8.66
CA ILE A 221 -6.68 -3.87 8.50
C ILE A 221 -6.17 -3.07 9.71
N LEU A 222 -6.88 -2.01 10.09
CA LEU A 222 -6.51 -1.17 11.24
C LEU A 222 -6.48 -1.98 12.53
N VAL A 223 -7.55 -2.71 12.89
CA VAL A 223 -7.59 -3.48 14.14
C VAL A 223 -6.49 -4.54 14.16
N LYS A 224 -6.28 -5.27 13.06
CA LYS A 224 -5.23 -6.29 12.99
C LYS A 224 -3.83 -5.68 13.11
N PHE A 225 -3.61 -4.50 12.53
CA PHE A 225 -2.37 -3.74 12.70
C PHE A 225 -2.16 -3.29 14.15
N LEU A 226 -3.20 -2.80 14.85
CA LEU A 226 -3.12 -2.42 16.26
C LEU A 226 -2.83 -3.62 17.17
N LEU A 227 -3.49 -4.76 16.92
CA LEU A 227 -3.23 -6.01 17.65
C LEU A 227 -1.79 -6.49 17.44
N TRP A 228 -1.28 -6.39 16.21
CA TRP A 228 0.10 -6.71 15.87
C TRP A 228 1.10 -5.79 16.57
N LEU A 229 0.88 -4.47 16.56
CA LEU A 229 1.72 -3.53 17.32
C LEU A 229 1.75 -3.93 18.80
N HIS A 230 0.61 -4.29 19.38
CA HIS A 230 0.56 -4.70 20.78
C HIS A 230 1.30 -6.03 21.06
N GLU A 231 1.48 -6.93 20.08
CA GLU A 231 2.33 -8.13 20.26
C GLU A 231 3.80 -7.76 20.45
N LEU A 232 4.23 -6.69 19.77
CA LEU A 232 5.61 -6.24 19.78
C LEU A 232 5.98 -5.44 21.03
N LEU A 233 5.03 -5.14 21.92
CA LEU A 233 5.30 -4.40 23.16
C LEU A 233 6.36 -5.05 24.05
N ALA A 234 6.45 -6.38 24.03
CA ALA A 234 7.45 -7.12 24.80
C ALA A 234 8.84 -7.10 24.16
N GLU A 235 8.94 -6.77 22.87
CA GLU A 235 10.15 -6.95 22.06
C GLU A 235 10.80 -5.63 21.61
N ILE A 236 10.01 -4.56 21.50
CA ILE A 236 10.41 -3.29 20.92
C ILE A 236 9.91 -2.15 21.81
N GLU A 237 10.84 -1.44 22.45
CA GLU A 237 10.50 -0.36 23.39
C GLU A 237 9.78 0.81 22.69
N GLU A 238 10.16 1.11 21.45
CA GLU A 238 9.55 2.16 20.62
C GLU A 238 8.06 1.95 20.35
N VAL A 239 7.57 0.70 20.47
CA VAL A 239 6.14 0.39 20.33
C VAL A 239 5.34 1.05 21.46
N ARG A 240 5.88 1.09 22.68
CA ARG A 240 5.18 1.70 23.82
C ARG A 240 4.94 3.18 23.56
N GLU A 241 5.97 3.90 23.11
CA GLU A 241 5.86 5.31 22.75
C GLU A 241 4.87 5.51 21.59
N ALA A 242 4.97 4.69 20.54
CA ALA A 242 4.05 4.76 19.40
C ALA A 242 2.59 4.50 19.79
N LEU A 243 2.31 3.54 20.68
CA LEU A 243 0.96 3.28 21.17
C LEU A 243 0.41 4.44 22.01
N GLU A 244 1.21 5.05 22.87
CA GLU A 244 0.78 6.24 23.63
C GLU A 244 0.45 7.43 22.72
N LEU A 245 1.25 7.63 21.67
CA LEU A 245 0.96 8.64 20.65
C LEU A 245 -0.29 8.26 19.82
N LEU A 246 -0.49 6.98 19.50
CA LEU A 246 -1.68 6.50 18.77
C LEU A 246 -2.98 6.74 19.53
N LYS A 247 -2.98 6.57 20.86
CA LYS A 247 -4.16 6.82 21.71
C LYS A 247 -4.72 8.23 21.51
N ARG A 248 -3.84 9.22 21.37
CA ARG A 248 -4.18 10.64 21.26
C ARG A 248 -4.07 11.18 19.84
N GLY A 249 -3.60 10.35 18.92
CA GLY A 249 -3.26 10.72 17.56
C GLY A 249 -4.49 10.87 16.69
N GLU A 250 -4.50 11.93 15.90
CA GLU A 250 -5.46 12.11 14.81
C GLU A 250 -4.85 11.63 13.49
N GLY A 251 -5.70 11.26 12.55
CA GLY A 251 -5.25 10.77 11.25
C GLY A 251 -6.39 10.50 10.28
N VAL A 252 -6.02 9.98 9.13
CA VAL A 252 -6.94 9.52 8.09
C VAL A 252 -6.49 8.17 7.55
N ILE A 253 -7.46 7.32 7.24
CA ILE A 253 -7.29 6.09 6.49
C ILE A 253 -7.69 6.37 5.06
N LEU A 254 -6.76 6.10 4.15
CA LEU A 254 -6.91 6.20 2.71
C LEU A 254 -7.24 4.79 2.20
N SER A 255 -8.49 4.56 1.79
CA SER A 255 -8.94 3.29 1.21
C SER A 255 -9.03 3.42 -0.30
N MET A 256 -8.21 2.65 -1.02
CA MET A 256 -8.07 2.69 -2.47
C MET A 256 -8.22 1.30 -3.12
N PRO A 257 -9.38 0.63 -2.98
CA PRO A 257 -9.62 -0.66 -3.61
C PRO A 257 -9.57 -0.58 -5.16
N ASP A 258 -9.35 -1.70 -5.83
CA ASP A 258 -9.31 -1.76 -7.31
C ASP A 258 -10.72 -1.72 -7.94
N LYS A 259 -11.74 -2.30 -7.28
CA LYS A 259 -13.10 -2.50 -7.83
C LYS A 259 -14.19 -1.64 -7.18
N ALA A 260 -13.86 -0.93 -6.11
CA ALA A 260 -14.80 -0.14 -5.34
C ALA A 260 -14.39 1.33 -5.30
N LYS A 261 -15.28 2.20 -4.82
CA LYS A 261 -15.02 3.63 -4.72
C LYS A 261 -13.96 3.88 -3.65
N GLU A 262 -12.94 4.63 -4.00
CA GLU A 262 -11.91 5.05 -3.06
C GLU A 262 -12.53 5.99 -1.99
N SER A 263 -12.03 5.97 -0.76
CA SER A 263 -12.59 6.77 0.34
C SER A 263 -11.55 7.24 1.35
N VAL A 264 -11.69 8.47 1.85
CA VAL A 264 -10.99 8.95 3.06
C VAL A 264 -11.89 8.68 4.26
N ILE A 265 -11.34 8.02 5.26
CA ILE A 265 -12.03 7.75 6.53
C ILE A 265 -11.21 8.44 7.62
N HIS A 266 -11.84 9.28 8.44
CA HIS A 266 -11.16 9.84 9.61
C HIS A 266 -10.81 8.71 10.57
N LEU A 267 -9.56 8.73 11.06
CA LEU A 267 -9.11 7.73 12.03
C LEU A 267 -10.01 7.85 13.27
N PRO A 268 -10.67 6.76 13.69
CA PRO A 268 -11.49 6.79 14.90
C PRO A 268 -10.59 7.07 16.11
N ARG A 269 -11.19 7.65 17.15
CA ARG A 269 -10.53 7.89 18.43
C ARG A 269 -10.08 6.56 19.05
N LEU A 270 -8.78 6.28 18.96
CA LEU A 270 -8.21 5.01 19.40
C LEU A 270 -8.08 4.91 20.92
N ASP A 271 -8.15 6.02 21.65
CA ASP A 271 -8.20 5.99 23.12
C ASP A 271 -9.35 5.13 23.63
N LEU A 272 -10.53 5.11 23.00
CA LEU A 272 -11.61 4.20 23.40
C LEU A 272 -11.24 2.73 23.22
N PHE A 273 -10.60 2.41 22.09
CA PHE A 273 -10.08 1.08 21.82
C PHE A 273 -9.00 0.69 22.85
N PHE A 274 -8.12 1.62 23.21
CA PHE A 274 -7.02 1.38 24.13
C PHE A 274 -7.36 1.47 25.63
N LEU A 275 -8.35 2.29 26.02
CA LEU A 275 -8.87 2.40 27.39
C LEU A 275 -9.61 1.12 27.78
N SER A 276 -10.27 0.47 26.82
CA SER A 276 -10.76 -0.88 26.99
C SER A 276 -9.64 -1.93 27.07
N SER A 277 -8.42 -1.55 26.63
CA SER A 277 -7.28 -2.45 26.41
C SER A 277 -6.10 -2.29 27.37
N ASP A 278 -6.31 -1.78 28.59
CA ASP A 278 -5.23 -1.56 29.56
C ASP A 278 -4.45 -2.86 29.84
N THR A 279 -3.28 -2.99 29.19
CA THR A 279 -2.13 -3.92 29.27
C THR A 279 -2.36 -5.41 29.60
N SER A 280 -3.61 -5.84 29.71
CA SER A 280 -4.08 -7.14 30.18
C SER A 280 -5.58 -7.36 29.91
N SER A 281 -6.21 -6.50 29.09
CA SER A 281 -7.65 -6.55 28.94
C SER A 281 -8.12 -7.88 28.37
N HIS A 282 -9.21 -8.38 28.93
CA HIS A 282 -9.90 -9.56 28.42
C HIS A 282 -10.25 -9.38 26.93
N LEU A 283 -10.70 -8.19 26.54
CA LEU A 283 -11.13 -7.87 25.19
C LEU A 283 -10.02 -8.03 24.16
N GLU A 284 -8.81 -7.53 24.42
CA GLU A 284 -7.67 -7.69 23.50
C GLU A 284 -7.38 -9.17 23.24
N LYS A 285 -7.32 -10.00 24.30
CA LYS A 285 -7.11 -11.46 24.17
C LYS A 285 -8.23 -12.11 23.36
N ILE A 286 -9.47 -11.66 23.53
CA ILE A 286 -10.61 -12.15 22.76
C ILE A 286 -10.49 -11.74 21.29
N LEU A 287 -10.16 -10.48 20.99
CA LEU A 287 -9.99 -10.00 19.61
C LEU A 287 -8.84 -10.69 18.89
N ARG A 288 -7.74 -10.99 19.60
CA ARG A 288 -6.65 -11.85 19.10
C ARG A 288 -7.15 -13.24 18.76
N SER A 289 -7.90 -13.85 19.68
CA SER A 289 -8.49 -15.16 19.50
C SER A 289 -9.44 -15.20 18.29
N MET A 290 -10.28 -14.17 18.14
CA MET A 290 -11.14 -13.99 16.97
C MET A 290 -10.32 -13.86 15.68
N ARG A 291 -9.30 -13.00 15.65
CA ARG A 291 -8.39 -12.81 14.50
C ARG A 291 -7.77 -14.13 14.06
N ASP A 292 -7.18 -14.87 14.99
CA ASP A 292 -6.42 -16.08 14.70
C ASP A 292 -7.33 -17.24 14.26
N GLN A 293 -8.49 -17.38 14.91
CA GLN A 293 -9.49 -18.39 14.56
C GLN A 293 -10.09 -18.10 13.18
N LEU A 294 -10.51 -16.86 12.91
CA LEU A 294 -11.07 -16.49 11.61
C LEU A 294 -10.02 -16.62 10.49
N TYR A 295 -8.79 -16.15 10.70
CA TYR A 295 -7.73 -16.29 9.69
C TYR A 295 -7.47 -17.76 9.33
N SER A 296 -7.37 -18.62 10.36
CA SER A 296 -7.17 -20.06 10.16
C SER A 296 -8.38 -20.71 9.48
N PHE A 297 -9.59 -20.32 9.89
CA PHE A 297 -10.84 -20.79 9.30
C PHE A 297 -10.92 -20.45 7.81
N MET A 298 -10.70 -19.19 7.41
CA MET A 298 -10.74 -18.78 6.01
C MET A 298 -9.75 -19.57 5.15
N GLY A 299 -8.51 -19.77 5.64
CA GLY A 299 -7.51 -20.57 4.93
C GLY A 299 -7.87 -22.06 4.84
N ASN A 300 -8.58 -22.62 5.83
CA ASN A 300 -9.10 -23.98 5.77
C ASN A 300 -10.24 -24.11 4.76
N VAL A 301 -11.14 -23.12 4.71
CA VAL A 301 -12.25 -23.04 3.75
C VAL A 301 -11.73 -22.98 2.33
N GLU A 302 -10.74 -22.13 2.02
CA GLU A 302 -10.13 -22.08 0.69
C GLU A 302 -9.55 -23.46 0.27
N ARG A 303 -8.88 -24.16 1.21
CA ARG A 303 -8.34 -25.50 0.96
C ARG A 303 -9.45 -26.53 0.73
N GLY A 304 -10.52 -26.51 1.55
CA GLY A 304 -11.69 -27.38 1.39
C GLY A 304 -12.41 -27.14 0.07
N ALA A 305 -12.67 -25.88 -0.26
CA ALA A 305 -13.31 -25.47 -1.50
C ALA A 305 -12.49 -25.83 -2.74
N LYS A 306 -11.15 -25.73 -2.67
CA LYS A 306 -10.26 -26.20 -3.74
C LYS A 306 -10.40 -27.70 -3.99
N ARG A 307 -10.46 -28.52 -2.94
CA ARG A 307 -10.69 -29.97 -3.06
C ARG A 307 -12.06 -30.30 -3.64
N ALA A 308 -13.07 -29.51 -3.29
CA ALA A 308 -14.45 -29.66 -3.76
C ALA A 308 -14.74 -28.99 -5.12
N GLY A 309 -13.77 -28.32 -5.75
CA GLY A 309 -13.96 -27.58 -7.01
C GLY A 309 -14.90 -26.36 -6.91
N LYS A 310 -15.15 -25.83 -5.70
CA LYS A 310 -16.11 -24.75 -5.42
C LYS A 310 -15.44 -23.44 -5.00
N GLN A 311 -14.25 -23.15 -5.55
CA GLN A 311 -13.40 -22.04 -5.11
C GLN A 311 -14.10 -20.67 -5.17
N LYS A 312 -14.76 -20.37 -6.30
CA LYS A 312 -15.45 -19.09 -6.49
C LYS A 312 -16.65 -18.90 -5.54
N ALA A 313 -17.36 -19.99 -5.25
CA ALA A 313 -18.48 -19.94 -4.31
C ALA A 313 -17.99 -19.66 -2.89
N ALA A 314 -16.91 -20.32 -2.47
CA ALA A 314 -16.28 -20.08 -1.17
C ALA A 314 -15.71 -18.68 -1.06
N GLU A 315 -15.08 -18.17 -2.11
CA GLU A 315 -14.56 -16.79 -2.15
C GLU A 315 -15.67 -15.76 -1.91
N ASN A 316 -16.82 -15.89 -2.57
CA ASN A 316 -17.97 -15.00 -2.33
C ASN A 316 -18.49 -15.07 -0.89
N GLU A 317 -18.53 -16.27 -0.29
CA GLU A 317 -18.98 -16.45 1.09
C GLU A 317 -17.98 -15.87 2.10
N LEU A 318 -16.68 -16.01 1.83
CA LEU A 318 -15.62 -15.40 2.62
C LEU A 318 -15.61 -13.87 2.48
N GLU A 319 -15.92 -13.32 1.30
CA GLU A 319 -16.10 -11.87 1.10
C GLU A 319 -17.29 -11.35 1.91
N LEU A 320 -18.40 -12.10 1.98
CA LEU A 320 -19.55 -11.75 2.81
C LEU A 320 -19.18 -11.78 4.30
N LEU A 321 -18.47 -12.81 4.75
CA LEU A 321 -17.95 -12.90 6.11
C LEU A 321 -17.04 -11.71 6.44
N ALA A 322 -16.09 -11.38 5.55
CA ALA A 322 -15.21 -10.22 5.71
C ALA A 322 -15.99 -8.90 5.77
N THR A 323 -17.11 -8.79 5.05
CA THR A 323 -17.98 -7.60 5.11
C THR A 323 -18.62 -7.44 6.49
N TYR A 324 -19.12 -8.52 7.10
CA TYR A 324 -19.66 -8.45 8.47
C TYR A 324 -18.58 -8.22 9.52
N CYS A 325 -17.38 -8.79 9.34
CA CYS A 325 -16.22 -8.49 10.19
C CYS A 325 -15.84 -7.00 10.11
N GLU A 326 -15.87 -6.41 8.90
CA GLU A 326 -15.60 -4.98 8.70
C GLU A 326 -16.60 -4.09 9.45
N ILE A 327 -17.89 -4.41 9.38
CA ILE A 327 -18.93 -3.70 10.14
C ILE A 327 -18.69 -3.85 11.64
N PHE A 328 -18.42 -5.08 12.10
CA PHE A 328 -18.13 -5.35 13.51
C PHE A 328 -16.96 -4.50 14.03
N TYR A 329 -15.83 -4.47 13.31
CA TYR A 329 -14.67 -3.68 13.74
C TYR A 329 -14.89 -2.18 13.59
N ALA A 330 -15.64 -1.73 12.57
CA ALA A 330 -15.98 -0.32 12.43
C ALA A 330 -16.80 0.18 13.62
N ASP A 331 -17.79 -0.59 14.06
CA ASP A 331 -18.62 -0.23 15.22
C ASP A 331 -17.82 -0.29 16.52
N LEU A 332 -16.96 -1.30 16.67
CA LEU A 332 -16.07 -1.43 17.83
C LEU A 332 -15.13 -0.23 17.94
N LEU A 333 -14.50 0.19 16.85
CA LEU A 333 -13.60 1.33 16.82
C LEU A 333 -14.31 2.66 17.08
N LYS A 334 -15.55 2.82 16.59
CA LYS A 334 -16.32 4.07 16.74
C LYS A 334 -16.94 4.23 18.12
N SER A 335 -17.50 3.14 18.66
CA SER A 335 -18.33 3.18 19.86
C SER A 335 -17.65 2.59 21.10
N GLY A 336 -16.60 1.79 20.91
CA GLY A 336 -16.00 0.97 21.98
C GLY A 336 -16.83 -0.25 22.37
N PHE A 337 -17.99 -0.46 21.75
CA PHE A 337 -18.91 -1.55 22.09
C PHE A 337 -18.99 -2.61 20.98
N VAL A 338 -19.27 -3.84 21.39
CA VAL A 338 -19.48 -4.96 20.48
C VAL A 338 -20.87 -4.87 19.84
N ASN A 339 -20.94 -4.77 18.51
CA ASN A 339 -22.19 -4.93 17.78
C ASN A 339 -22.62 -6.41 17.77
N GLN A 340 -23.56 -6.75 18.65
CA GLN A 340 -24.10 -8.11 18.78
C GLN A 340 -24.80 -8.61 17.51
N GLY A 341 -25.40 -7.73 16.72
CA GLY A 341 -26.03 -8.08 15.45
C GLY A 341 -25.00 -8.54 14.41
N SER A 342 -23.91 -7.79 14.27
CA SER A 342 -22.79 -8.15 13.38
C SER A 342 -22.07 -9.41 13.87
N LEU A 343 -21.84 -9.54 15.18
CA LEU A 343 -21.24 -10.73 15.77
C LEU A 343 -22.07 -12.00 15.49
N ARG A 344 -23.39 -11.92 15.67
CA ARG A 344 -24.29 -13.04 15.36
C ARG A 344 -24.19 -13.46 13.89
N ARG A 345 -24.18 -12.49 12.97
CA ARG A 345 -24.04 -12.79 11.52
C ARG A 345 -22.70 -13.43 11.18
N ILE A 346 -21.61 -13.02 11.83
CA ILE A 346 -20.31 -13.66 11.68
C ILE A 346 -20.40 -15.12 12.12
N VAL A 347 -21.00 -15.40 13.29
CA VAL A 347 -21.17 -16.76 13.82
C VAL A 347 -22.02 -17.62 12.88
N ASP A 348 -23.18 -17.11 12.44
CA ASP A 348 -24.08 -17.83 11.54
C ASP A 348 -23.36 -18.23 10.24
N LEU A 349 -22.62 -17.29 9.63
CA LEU A 349 -21.85 -17.56 8.41
C LEU A 349 -20.70 -18.55 8.63
N VAL A 350 -19.99 -18.47 9.77
CA VAL A 350 -18.92 -19.42 10.09
C VAL A 350 -19.47 -20.84 10.21
N ILE A 351 -20.64 -21.01 10.85
CA ILE A 351 -21.31 -22.31 10.97
C ILE A 351 -21.74 -22.83 9.59
N GLU A 352 -22.43 -22.00 8.79
CA GLU A 352 -22.89 -22.38 7.44
C GLU A 352 -21.73 -22.80 6.53
N ILE A 353 -20.67 -21.99 6.48
CA ILE A 353 -19.47 -22.26 5.67
C ILE A 353 -18.74 -23.51 6.20
N SER A 354 -18.65 -23.68 7.53
CA SER A 354 -18.07 -24.86 8.18
C SER A 354 -18.75 -26.15 7.72
N GLU A 355 -20.08 -26.19 7.79
CA GLU A 355 -20.88 -27.35 7.36
C GLU A 355 -20.71 -27.61 5.87
N LYS A 356 -20.77 -26.57 5.05
CA LYS A 356 -20.71 -26.66 3.58
C LYS A 356 -19.38 -27.21 3.05
N TYR A 357 -18.26 -26.88 3.69
CA TYR A 357 -16.92 -27.30 3.24
C TYR A 357 -16.25 -28.33 4.16
N GLY A 358 -16.94 -28.80 5.21
CA GLY A 358 -16.42 -29.81 6.14
C GLY A 358 -15.20 -29.31 6.93
N VAL A 359 -15.20 -28.04 7.34
CA VAL A 359 -14.08 -27.40 8.03
C VAL A 359 -14.41 -27.25 9.51
N GLY A 360 -13.65 -27.89 10.38
CA GLY A 360 -13.79 -27.68 11.82
C GLY A 360 -13.53 -26.23 12.21
N THR A 361 -14.41 -25.68 13.05
CA THR A 361 -14.30 -24.32 13.58
C THR A 361 -14.40 -24.33 15.10
N THR A 362 -13.68 -23.43 15.74
CA THR A 362 -13.86 -23.09 17.15
C THR A 362 -14.35 -21.66 17.21
N LEU A 363 -15.29 -21.38 18.13
CA LEU A 363 -15.89 -20.05 18.32
C LEU A 363 -15.65 -19.54 19.74
N PHE A 364 -14.47 -19.83 20.31
CA PHE A 364 -14.18 -19.51 21.72
C PHE A 364 -14.25 -18.01 22.02
N PHE A 365 -14.03 -17.16 21.02
CA PHE A 365 -14.11 -15.71 21.18
C PHE A 365 -15.55 -15.23 21.44
N VAL A 366 -16.58 -15.97 21.03
CA VAL A 366 -17.98 -15.55 21.16
C VAL A 366 -18.36 -15.34 22.62
N GLY A 367 -18.04 -16.31 23.49
CA GLY A 367 -18.38 -16.23 24.91
C GLY A 367 -17.79 -15.02 25.62
N GLY A 368 -16.60 -14.57 25.21
CA GLY A 368 -15.95 -13.38 25.76
C GLY A 368 -16.42 -12.05 25.17
N LEU A 369 -17.03 -12.05 23.97
CA LEU A 369 -17.62 -10.85 23.36
C LEU A 369 -19.08 -10.62 23.77
N THR A 370 -19.71 -11.61 24.39
CA THR A 370 -21.10 -11.56 24.87
C THR A 370 -21.21 -11.34 26.38
N SER A 371 -20.11 -11.50 27.12
CA SER A 371 -19.97 -11.19 28.55
C SER A 371 -19.67 -9.71 28.75
#